data_AF-A0AB36ZA69-F1
#
_entry.id   AF-A0AB36ZA69-F1
#
_cell.length_a   1.000
_cell.length_b   1.000
_cell.length_c   1.000
_cell.angle_alpha   90.00
_cell.angle_beta   90.00
_cell.angle_gamma   90.00
#
_symmetry.space_group_name_H-M   'P 1'
#
loop_
_entity.id
_entity.type
_entity.pdbx_description
1 polymer ?
#
loop_
_entity_poly.entity_id
_entity_poly.type
_entity_poly.pdbx_seq_one_letter_code
_entity_poly.pdbx_strand_id
1 'polypeptide(L)'
;MAAASAPVGWGRLPAVSWLMVRAFTRHRVLAVLAFPTALLSLTPSVIRRAAHETADRNGLVVFGRYRPVADALVSIAVTVPVVLLAVVAAVWVALSGLLGAVLVLAALLGGAVGAGALLVGTPLTAAVGAETPPGRRWTVMALSQRPGTRLSALLATRELLATVPAGGVVVPVAGDERLADSYSRLGFSRGQGLRVFQQV
;
A
#
# COMPACT_ATOMS: atom_id res chain seq x y z
N MET A 1 -21.88 15.65 0.88
CA MET A 1 -21.39 15.33 -0.47
C MET A 1 -20.51 14.10 -0.37
N ALA A 2 -20.94 12.99 -0.95
CA ALA A 2 -20.23 11.70 -0.90
C ALA A 2 -18.89 11.80 -1.66
N ALA A 3 -17.82 11.28 -1.07
CA ALA A 3 -16.54 11.16 -1.74
C ALA A 3 -16.52 9.83 -2.50
N ALA A 4 -17.32 9.75 -3.58
CA ALA A 4 -17.42 8.55 -4.40
C ALA A 4 -16.01 8.07 -4.77
N SER A 5 -15.67 6.84 -4.36
CA SER A 5 -14.39 6.22 -4.67
C SER A 5 -14.59 5.10 -5.68
N ALA A 6 -13.82 5.11 -6.76
CA ALA A 6 -13.87 4.09 -7.79
C ALA A 6 -12.61 3.22 -7.74
N PRO A 7 -12.72 1.91 -8.06
CA PRO A 7 -11.55 1.07 -8.18
C PRO A 7 -10.60 1.63 -9.24
N VAL A 8 -9.31 1.66 -8.92
CA VAL A 8 -8.26 2.20 -9.79
C VAL A 8 -8.11 1.28 -11.01
N GLY A 9 -8.25 1.85 -12.20
CA GLY A 9 -7.93 1.17 -13.45
C GLY A 9 -6.43 1.21 -13.77
N TRP A 10 -5.94 0.30 -14.61
CA TRP A 10 -4.54 0.20 -15.02
C TRP A 10 -3.96 1.51 -15.56
N GLY A 11 -4.71 2.26 -16.37
CA GLY A 11 -4.26 3.56 -16.90
C GLY A 11 -4.06 4.64 -15.83
N ARG A 12 -4.63 4.46 -14.62
CA ARG A 12 -4.49 5.39 -13.49
C ARG A 12 -3.39 4.99 -12.50
N LEU A 13 -2.85 3.77 -12.60
CA LEU A 13 -1.81 3.27 -11.70
C LEU A 13 -0.62 4.23 -11.57
N PRO A 14 -0.04 4.81 -12.65
CA PRO A 14 1.06 5.77 -12.52
C PRO A 14 0.66 7.02 -11.74
N ALA A 15 -0.54 7.56 -11.98
CA ALA A 15 -1.01 8.78 -11.33
C ALA A 15 -1.23 8.57 -9.82
N VAL A 16 -1.83 7.46 -9.42
CA VAL A 16 -2.07 7.16 -7.99
C VAL A 16 -0.78 6.77 -7.26
N SER A 17 0.17 6.14 -7.94
CA SER A 17 1.50 5.84 -7.39
C SER A 17 2.28 7.13 -7.12
N TRP A 18 2.23 8.07 -8.06
CA TRP A 18 2.82 9.39 -7.86
C TRP A 18 2.16 10.16 -6.71
N LEU A 19 0.83 10.07 -6.60
CA LEU A 19 0.08 10.66 -5.49
C LEU A 19 0.54 10.09 -4.15
N MET A 20 0.63 8.77 -4.02
CA MET A 20 1.08 8.09 -2.81
C MET A 20 2.48 8.58 -2.41
N VAL A 21 3.43 8.59 -3.35
CA VAL A 21 4.80 9.04 -3.06
C VAL A 21 4.85 10.51 -2.65
N ARG A 22 4.08 11.39 -3.30
CA ARG A 22 4.03 12.82 -2.94
C ARG A 22 3.33 13.08 -1.61
N ALA A 23 2.47 12.17 -1.16
CA ALA A 23 1.88 12.24 0.17
C ALA A 23 2.91 11.93 1.28
N PHE A 24 3.82 10.98 1.04
CA PHE A 24 4.85 10.59 2.01
C PHE A 24 6.15 11.39 1.91
N THR A 25 6.50 11.88 0.72
CA THR A 25 7.80 12.50 0.44
C THR A 25 7.66 13.92 -0.10
N ARG A 26 8.11 14.91 0.68
CA ARG A 26 8.12 16.33 0.25
C ARG A 26 9.20 16.63 -0.79
N HIS A 27 10.38 15.98 -0.69
CA HIS A 27 11.51 16.18 -1.60
C HIS A 27 11.27 15.55 -2.99
N ARG A 28 11.43 16.35 -4.05
CA ARG A 28 11.14 15.90 -5.42
C ARG A 28 12.07 14.79 -5.90
N VAL A 29 13.35 14.85 -5.55
CA VAL A 29 14.35 13.84 -5.96
C VAL A 29 14.02 12.48 -5.32
N LEU A 30 13.82 12.45 -4.01
CA LEU A 30 13.41 11.23 -3.30
C LEU A 30 12.06 10.71 -3.81
N ALA A 31 11.13 11.58 -4.19
CA ALA A 31 9.87 11.17 -4.78
C ALA A 31 10.03 10.49 -6.15
N VAL A 32 10.95 10.98 -7.00
CA VAL A 32 11.26 10.31 -8.27
C VAL A 32 11.90 8.94 -8.02
N LEU A 33 12.81 8.84 -7.05
CA LEU A 33 13.47 7.58 -6.70
C LEU A 33 12.51 6.54 -6.08
N ALA A 34 11.53 6.98 -5.29
CA ALA A 34 10.54 6.11 -4.66
C ALA A 34 9.36 5.74 -5.60
N PHE A 35 9.20 6.43 -6.72
CA PHE A 35 8.10 6.20 -7.65
C PHE A 35 8.03 4.78 -8.21
N PRO A 36 9.13 4.16 -8.69
CA PRO A 36 9.11 2.78 -9.17
C PRO A 36 8.66 1.80 -8.09
N THR A 37 9.14 1.99 -6.86
CA THR A 37 8.73 1.19 -5.71
C THR A 37 7.24 1.30 -5.44
N ALA A 38 6.69 2.52 -5.38
CA ALA A 38 5.26 2.71 -5.13
C ALA A 38 4.39 2.11 -6.25
N LEU A 39 4.85 2.19 -7.50
CA LEU A 39 4.17 1.59 -8.63
C LEU A 39 4.11 0.06 -8.50
N LEU A 40 5.23 -0.57 -8.15
CA LEU A 40 5.29 -2.01 -7.88
C LEU A 40 4.44 -2.41 -6.67
N SER A 41 4.50 -1.66 -5.57
CA SER A 41 3.74 -1.93 -4.35
C SER A 41 2.22 -1.81 -4.53
N LEU A 42 1.74 -0.88 -5.37
CA LEU A 42 0.31 -0.72 -5.65
C LEU A 42 -0.23 -1.68 -6.70
N THR A 43 0.65 -2.27 -7.52
CA THR A 43 0.23 -3.17 -8.60
C THR A 43 -0.62 -4.36 -8.10
N PRO A 44 -0.24 -5.11 -7.05
CA PRO A 44 -1.08 -6.16 -6.47
C PRO A 44 -2.46 -5.65 -6.05
N SER A 45 -2.53 -4.46 -5.44
CA SER A 45 -3.79 -3.84 -5.00
C SER A 45 -4.70 -3.48 -6.17
N VAL A 46 -4.14 -3.06 -7.31
CA VAL A 46 -4.91 -2.80 -8.54
C VAL A 46 -5.39 -4.09 -9.18
N ILE A 47 -4.54 -5.14 -9.26
CA ILE A 47 -4.93 -6.47 -9.77
C ILE A 47 -6.13 -7.01 -8.98
N ARG A 48 -6.11 -6.86 -7.65
CA ARG A 48 -7.18 -7.31 -6.75
C ARG A 48 -8.39 -6.38 -6.70
N ARG A 49 -8.38 -5.25 -7.42
CA ARG A 49 -9.41 -4.18 -7.33
C ARG A 49 -9.63 -3.67 -5.90
N ALA A 50 -8.56 -3.64 -5.10
CA ALA A 50 -8.56 -3.15 -3.72
C ALA A 50 -8.12 -1.68 -3.62
N ALA A 51 -7.41 -1.16 -4.62
CA ALA A 51 -7.06 0.26 -4.69
C ALA A 51 -8.26 1.08 -5.20
N HIS A 52 -8.64 2.11 -4.46
CA HIS A 52 -9.74 3.02 -4.76
C HIS A 52 -9.24 4.46 -4.82
N GLU A 53 -9.51 5.14 -5.92
CA GLU A 53 -9.22 6.56 -6.08
C GLU A 53 -10.49 7.37 -5.80
N THR A 54 -10.32 8.44 -5.02
CA THR A 54 -11.37 9.43 -4.74
C THR A 54 -11.78 10.19 -6.01
N ALA A 55 -13.05 10.60 -6.10
CA ALA A 55 -13.58 11.32 -7.27
C ALA A 55 -12.79 12.61 -7.63
N ASP A 56 -12.24 13.30 -6.63
CA ASP A 56 -11.43 14.51 -6.81
C ASP A 56 -9.97 14.22 -7.19
N ARG A 57 -9.58 12.94 -7.30
CA ARG A 57 -8.23 12.48 -7.68
C ARG A 57 -7.12 12.98 -6.75
N ASN A 58 -7.48 13.25 -5.49
CA ASN A 58 -6.55 13.77 -4.48
C ASN A 58 -6.31 12.79 -3.32
N GLY A 59 -7.07 11.70 -3.28
CA GLY A 59 -6.94 10.63 -2.29
C GLY A 59 -6.92 9.24 -2.92
N LEU A 60 -6.17 8.35 -2.27
CA LEU A 60 -6.08 6.92 -2.55
C LEU A 60 -6.38 6.15 -1.26
N VAL A 61 -7.23 5.13 -1.38
CA VAL A 61 -7.54 4.20 -0.29
C VAL A 61 -7.32 2.79 -0.80
N VAL A 62 -6.49 2.00 -0.12
CA VAL A 62 -6.35 0.57 -0.40
C VAL A 62 -7.18 -0.19 0.62
N PHE A 63 -8.34 -0.67 0.17
CA PHE A 63 -9.31 -1.38 0.97
C PHE A 63 -9.78 -2.64 0.26
N GLY A 64 -9.77 -3.76 0.96
CA GLY A 64 -10.24 -5.01 0.39
C GLY A 64 -10.32 -6.15 1.38
N ARG A 65 -10.85 -7.27 0.89
CA ARG A 65 -10.92 -8.50 1.68
C ARG A 65 -9.51 -9.02 1.94
N TYR A 66 -9.22 -9.23 3.22
CA TYR A 66 -7.95 -9.76 3.70
C TYR A 66 -7.80 -11.22 3.25
N ARG A 67 -6.85 -11.48 2.35
CA ARG A 67 -6.56 -12.82 1.80
C ARG A 67 -5.04 -13.00 1.73
N PRO A 68 -4.36 -13.23 2.86
CA PRO A 68 -2.91 -13.13 2.97
C PRO A 68 -2.19 -14.04 1.97
N VAL A 69 -2.70 -15.25 1.73
CA VAL A 69 -2.12 -16.17 0.74
C VAL A 69 -2.25 -15.63 -0.68
N ALA A 70 -3.44 -15.13 -1.06
CA ALA A 70 -3.64 -14.56 -2.40
C ALA A 70 -2.83 -13.27 -2.57
N ASP A 71 -2.74 -12.44 -1.53
CA ASP A 71 -1.92 -11.22 -1.51
C ASP A 71 -0.44 -11.54 -1.68
N ALA A 72 0.06 -12.57 -1.00
CA ALA A 72 1.42 -13.06 -1.16
C ALA A 72 1.67 -13.57 -2.59
N LEU A 73 0.79 -14.43 -3.12
CA LEU A 73 0.95 -14.99 -4.45
C LEU A 73 0.94 -13.92 -5.55
N VAL A 74 0.02 -12.96 -5.49
CA VAL A 74 -0.01 -11.84 -6.44
C VAL A 74 1.24 -10.97 -6.29
N SER A 75 1.67 -10.68 -5.07
CA SER A 75 2.88 -9.89 -4.83
C SER A 75 4.13 -10.59 -5.35
N ILE A 76 4.26 -11.91 -5.15
CA ILE A 76 5.35 -12.73 -5.69
C ILE A 76 5.30 -12.73 -7.23
N ALA A 77 4.13 -12.97 -7.82
CA ALA A 77 3.96 -13.01 -9.27
C ALA A 77 4.29 -11.69 -9.95
N VAL A 78 4.10 -10.55 -9.27
CA VAL A 78 4.49 -9.22 -9.79
C VAL A 78 5.97 -8.93 -9.53
N THR A 79 6.47 -9.23 -8.33
CA THR A 79 7.80 -8.79 -7.90
C THR A 79 8.91 -9.66 -8.47
N VAL A 80 8.74 -10.98 -8.51
CA VAL A 80 9.80 -11.91 -8.97
C VAL A 80 10.21 -11.64 -10.42
N PRO A 81 9.30 -11.48 -11.40
CA PRO A 81 9.71 -11.18 -12.77
C PRO A 81 10.48 -9.86 -12.88
N VAL A 82 10.07 -8.83 -12.13
CA VAL A 82 10.72 -7.52 -12.14
C VAL A 82 12.13 -7.61 -11.56
N VAL A 83 12.30 -8.34 -10.46
CA VAL A 83 13.62 -8.59 -9.86
C VAL A 83 14.52 -9.39 -10.80
N LEU A 84 14.00 -10.45 -11.44
CA LEU A 84 14.76 -11.24 -12.41
C LEU A 84 15.19 -10.39 -13.61
N LEU A 85 14.30 -9.57 -14.16
CA LEU A 85 14.64 -8.64 -15.24
C LEU A 85 15.70 -7.63 -14.81
N ALA A 86 15.60 -7.09 -13.59
CA ALA A 86 16.61 -6.19 -13.05
C ALA A 86 17.97 -6.86 -12.89
N VAL A 87 18.01 -8.13 -12.44
CA VAL A 87 19.24 -8.92 -12.34
C VAL A 87 19.83 -9.20 -13.72
N VAL A 88 19.02 -9.60 -14.70
CA VAL A 88 19.48 -9.85 -16.08
C VAL A 88 20.04 -8.57 -16.70
N ALA A 89 19.31 -7.46 -16.58
CA ALA A 89 19.78 -6.15 -17.03
C ALA A 89 21.08 -5.77 -16.31
N ALA A 90 21.19 -6.06 -15.02
CA ALA A 90 22.37 -5.77 -14.24
C ALA A 90 23.60 -6.55 -14.68
N VAL A 91 23.45 -7.85 -14.91
CA VAL A 91 24.51 -8.71 -15.43
C VAL A 91 24.95 -8.23 -16.82
N TRP A 92 23.99 -7.98 -17.72
CA TRP A 92 24.28 -7.47 -19.07
C TRP A 92 25.09 -6.17 -19.03
N VAL A 93 24.66 -5.25 -18.17
CA VAL A 93 25.24 -3.92 -18.03
C VAL A 93 26.61 -3.97 -17.33
N ALA A 94 26.81 -4.86 -16.34
CA ALA A 94 28.11 -5.09 -15.72
C ALA A 94 29.14 -5.66 -16.71
N LEU A 95 28.69 -6.52 -17.62
CA LEU A 95 29.51 -7.04 -18.73
C LEU A 95 29.84 -5.98 -19.78
N SER A 96 29.12 -4.84 -19.78
CA SER A 96 29.25 -3.76 -20.78
C SER A 96 30.15 -2.59 -20.35
N GLY A 97 30.73 -2.61 -19.14
CA GLY A 97 31.70 -1.61 -18.65
C GLY A 97 31.26 -0.76 -17.44
N LEU A 98 32.16 0.13 -16.98
CA LEU A 98 32.12 0.79 -15.65
C LEU A 98 30.88 1.67 -15.39
N LEU A 99 30.37 2.33 -16.43
CA LEU A 99 29.15 3.15 -16.38
C LEU A 99 27.90 2.30 -16.09
N GLY A 100 27.97 1.03 -16.45
CA GLY A 100 26.94 0.08 -16.18
C GLY A 100 26.81 -0.31 -14.71
N ALA A 101 27.93 -0.54 -14.03
CA ALA A 101 27.94 -0.93 -12.62
C ALA A 101 27.26 0.12 -11.71
N VAL A 102 27.38 1.41 -12.03
CA VAL A 102 26.76 2.52 -11.27
C VAL A 102 25.23 2.52 -11.41
N LEU A 103 24.71 2.29 -12.62
CA LEU A 103 23.26 2.22 -12.87
C LEU A 103 22.63 0.98 -12.24
N VAL A 104 23.37 -0.13 -12.22
CA VAL A 104 22.99 -1.38 -11.55
C VAL A 104 22.92 -1.21 -10.05
N LEU A 105 23.90 -0.55 -9.45
CA LEU A 105 23.91 -0.26 -8.03
C LEU A 105 22.75 0.66 -7.63
N ALA A 106 22.43 1.67 -8.46
CA ALA A 106 21.28 2.53 -8.23
C ALA A 106 19.92 1.79 -8.35
N ALA A 107 19.79 0.89 -9.33
CA ALA A 107 18.60 0.05 -9.51
C ALA A 107 18.46 -0.99 -8.37
N LEU A 108 19.56 -1.58 -7.92
CA LEU A 108 19.60 -2.49 -6.78
C LEU A 108 19.34 -1.78 -5.46
N LEU A 109 19.85 -0.56 -5.23
CA LEU A 109 19.56 0.22 -4.03
C LEU A 109 18.11 0.70 -4.01
N GLY A 110 17.55 1.14 -5.15
CA GLY A 110 16.12 1.43 -5.26
C GLY A 110 15.25 0.18 -5.07
N GLY A 111 15.70 -0.95 -5.61
CA GLY A 111 15.09 -2.27 -5.44
C GLY A 111 15.19 -2.81 -4.01
N ALA A 112 16.29 -2.55 -3.30
CA ALA A 112 16.53 -2.97 -1.92
C ALA A 112 15.81 -2.08 -0.90
N VAL A 113 15.65 -0.78 -1.20
CA VAL A 113 14.75 0.10 -0.42
C VAL A 113 13.29 -0.28 -0.65
N GLY A 114 12.93 -0.70 -1.87
CA GLY A 114 11.59 -1.22 -2.17
C GLY A 114 11.31 -2.61 -1.61
N ALA A 115 12.29 -3.52 -1.66
CA ALA A 115 12.25 -4.83 -1.02
C ALA A 115 12.30 -4.69 0.50
N GLY A 116 13.04 -3.71 1.03
CA GLY A 116 13.03 -3.32 2.43
C GLY A 116 11.67 -2.80 2.85
N ALA A 117 10.99 -1.99 2.03
CA ALA A 117 9.60 -1.60 2.29
C ALA A 117 8.59 -2.77 2.15
N LEU A 118 8.93 -3.83 1.41
CA LEU A 118 8.15 -5.08 1.31
C LEU A 118 8.46 -6.09 2.44
N LEU A 119 9.68 -6.06 3.00
CA LEU A 119 10.15 -6.93 4.09
C LEU A 119 9.90 -6.31 5.47
N VAL A 120 9.95 -4.98 5.57
CA VAL A 120 9.58 -4.15 6.73
C VAL A 120 8.11 -3.73 6.65
N GLY A 121 7.51 -3.78 5.45
CA GLY A 121 6.08 -3.64 5.24
C GLY A 121 5.37 -4.81 5.86
N THR A 122 4.97 -4.64 7.14
CA THR A 122 3.97 -5.39 7.89
C THR A 122 3.81 -6.83 7.40
N PRO A 123 4.39 -7.85 8.08
CA PRO A 123 4.28 -9.25 7.66
C PRO A 123 2.86 -9.60 7.23
N LEU A 124 2.70 -10.62 6.39
CA LEU A 124 1.40 -11.06 5.89
C LEU A 124 0.34 -11.26 7.00
N THR A 125 0.77 -11.43 8.26
CA THR A 125 0.00 -11.58 9.50
C THR A 125 0.02 -10.35 10.43
N ALA A 126 0.68 -9.25 10.08
CA ALA A 126 0.82 -8.06 10.92
C ALA A 126 -0.52 -7.47 11.32
N ALA A 127 -1.53 -7.57 10.45
CA ALA A 127 -2.86 -7.05 10.70
C ALA A 127 -3.72 -7.91 11.63
N VAL A 128 -3.32 -9.15 11.92
CA VAL A 128 -4.16 -10.11 12.63
C VAL A 128 -3.36 -10.86 13.69
N GLY A 129 -3.86 -10.87 14.92
CA GLY A 129 -3.34 -11.69 16.00
C GLY A 129 -4.39 -12.60 16.62
N ALA A 130 -4.01 -13.29 17.70
CA ALA A 130 -4.92 -14.15 18.47
C ALA A 130 -6.05 -13.33 19.12
N GLU A 131 -5.80 -12.05 19.36
CA GLU A 131 -6.74 -11.06 19.87
C GLU A 131 -7.80 -10.61 18.84
N THR A 132 -7.58 -10.88 17.54
CA THR A 132 -8.49 -10.44 16.50
C THR A 132 -9.70 -11.39 16.42
N PRO A 133 -10.95 -10.87 16.49
CA PRO A 133 -12.14 -11.70 16.45
C PRO A 133 -12.19 -12.66 15.24
N PRO A 134 -12.82 -13.83 15.41
CA PRO A 134 -13.08 -14.73 14.29
C PRO A 134 -14.12 -14.10 13.36
N GLY A 135 -13.93 -14.25 12.05
CA GLY A 135 -14.86 -13.70 11.06
C GLY A 135 -14.21 -13.45 9.71
N ARG A 136 -15.03 -12.98 8.76
CA ARG A 136 -14.51 -12.49 7.47
C ARG A 136 -13.81 -11.16 7.73
N ARG A 137 -12.61 -10.99 7.16
CA ARG A 137 -11.73 -9.86 7.46
C ARG A 137 -11.58 -8.92 6.26
N TRP A 138 -11.59 -7.63 6.53
CA TRP A 138 -11.31 -6.55 5.59
C TRP A 138 -10.17 -5.70 6.13
N THR A 139 -9.28 -5.23 5.27
CA THR A 139 -8.13 -4.44 5.70
C THR A 139 -8.11 -3.10 4.99
N VAL A 140 -7.72 -2.05 5.73
CA VAL A 140 -7.32 -0.76 5.18
C VAL A 140 -5.79 -0.78 5.19
N MET A 141 -5.18 -1.01 4.03
CA MET A 141 -3.73 -1.19 3.91
C MET A 141 -3.00 0.14 3.74
N ALA A 142 -3.65 1.10 3.08
CA ALA A 142 -3.06 2.41 2.85
C ALA A 142 -4.16 3.46 2.72
N LEU A 143 -3.86 4.64 3.26
CA LEU A 143 -4.61 5.86 3.04
C LEU A 143 -3.60 6.93 2.67
N SER A 144 -3.76 7.53 1.50
CA SER A 144 -2.87 8.58 1.01
C SER A 144 -3.68 9.74 0.49
N GLN A 145 -3.21 10.95 0.78
CA GLN A 145 -3.92 12.20 0.55
C GLN A 145 -2.92 13.25 0.10
N ARG A 146 -3.24 14.01 -0.95
CA ARG A 146 -2.42 15.17 -1.32
C ARG A 146 -2.43 16.21 -0.20
N PRO A 147 -1.27 16.76 0.19
CA PRO A 147 -1.22 17.83 1.19
C PRO A 147 -2.10 19.03 0.81
N GLY A 148 -2.79 19.61 1.78
CA GLY A 148 -3.64 20.80 1.57
C GLY A 148 -4.97 20.54 0.84
N THR A 149 -5.34 19.27 0.62
CA THR A 149 -6.62 18.91 0.01
C THR A 149 -7.68 18.53 1.05
N ARG A 150 -8.95 18.50 0.63
CA ARG A 150 -10.08 18.06 1.48
C ARG A 150 -9.85 16.64 1.97
N LEU A 151 -10.40 16.24 3.11
CA LEU A 151 -10.27 14.89 3.70
C LEU A 151 -10.98 13.76 2.90
N SER A 152 -10.95 13.82 1.58
CA SER A 152 -11.62 12.93 0.63
C SER A 152 -11.21 11.46 0.83
N ALA A 153 -9.94 11.17 1.12
CA ALA A 153 -9.49 9.80 1.36
C ALA A 153 -10.09 9.20 2.64
N LEU A 154 -10.23 10.02 3.68
CA LEU A 154 -10.86 9.62 4.94
C LEU A 154 -12.37 9.39 4.75
N LEU A 155 -13.05 10.28 4.03
CA LEU A 155 -14.47 10.12 3.73
C LEU A 155 -14.73 8.87 2.88
N ALA A 156 -13.92 8.65 1.83
CA ALA A 156 -13.98 7.43 1.03
C ALA A 156 -13.73 6.17 1.86
N THR A 157 -12.80 6.22 2.82
CA THR A 157 -12.57 5.10 3.74
C THR A 157 -13.82 4.82 4.57
N ARG A 158 -14.48 5.85 5.12
CA ARG A 158 -15.74 5.67 5.87
C ARG A 158 -16.85 5.05 5.01
N GLU A 159 -16.98 5.49 3.76
CA GLU A 159 -17.93 4.91 2.81
C GLU A 159 -17.62 3.44 2.51
N LEU A 160 -16.34 3.10 2.29
CA LEU A 160 -15.90 1.73 2.05
C LEU A 160 -16.11 0.84 3.28
N LEU A 161 -15.87 1.35 4.48
CA LEU A 161 -16.13 0.61 5.73
C LEU A 161 -17.61 0.27 5.91
N ALA A 162 -18.51 1.16 5.47
CA ALA A 162 -19.96 0.90 5.50
C ALA A 162 -20.39 -0.23 4.53
N THR A 163 -19.53 -0.62 3.58
CA THR A 163 -19.82 -1.76 2.68
C THR A 163 -19.47 -3.12 3.29
N VAL A 164 -18.85 -3.14 4.47
CA VAL A 164 -18.52 -4.37 5.19
C VAL A 164 -19.82 -5.02 5.69
N PRO A 165 -20.08 -6.29 5.35
CA PRO A 165 -21.27 -6.98 5.83
C PRO A 165 -21.23 -7.17 7.34
N ALA A 166 -22.41 -7.21 7.97
CA ALA A 166 -22.56 -7.48 9.40
C ALA A 166 -21.84 -8.77 9.81
N GLY A 167 -21.16 -8.74 10.96
CA GLY A 167 -20.26 -9.80 11.42
C GLY A 167 -18.89 -9.79 10.75
N GLY A 168 -18.59 -8.78 9.94
CA GLY A 168 -17.28 -8.56 9.37
C GLY A 168 -16.32 -7.89 10.35
N VAL A 169 -15.03 -8.15 10.18
CA VAL A 169 -13.97 -7.57 11.03
C VAL A 169 -13.05 -6.72 10.17
N VAL A 170 -12.92 -5.45 10.50
CA VAL A 170 -11.99 -4.52 9.88
C VAL A 170 -10.69 -4.55 10.65
N VAL A 171 -9.56 -4.78 9.96
CA VAL A 171 -8.22 -4.95 10.54
C VAL A 171 -7.20 -4.04 9.85
N PRO A 172 -7.16 -2.74 10.19
CA PRO A 172 -6.05 -1.86 9.82
C PRO A 172 -4.78 -2.20 10.63
N VAL A 173 -3.63 -1.78 10.11
CA VAL A 173 -2.40 -1.67 10.90
C VAL A 173 -2.05 -0.19 10.97
N ALA A 174 -1.86 0.33 12.18
CA ALA A 174 -1.40 1.69 12.36
C ALA A 174 0.09 1.80 11.96
N GLY A 175 0.48 2.90 11.34
CA GLY A 175 1.89 3.17 11.03
C GLY A 175 2.70 3.59 12.26
N ASP A 176 2.04 4.08 13.31
CA ASP A 176 2.63 4.48 14.58
C ASP A 176 1.58 4.47 15.71
N GLU A 177 2.02 4.67 16.95
CA GLU A 177 1.15 4.67 18.14
C GLU A 177 0.12 5.81 18.14
N ARG A 178 0.46 6.98 17.58
CA ARG A 178 -0.46 8.12 17.52
C ARG A 178 -1.64 7.83 16.59
N LEU A 179 -1.37 7.12 15.51
CA LEU A 179 -2.40 6.65 14.59
C LEU A 179 -3.22 5.51 15.23
N ALA A 180 -2.59 4.62 15.99
CA ALA A 180 -3.32 3.59 16.76
C ALA A 180 -4.28 4.23 17.78
N ASP A 181 -3.84 5.25 18.54
CA ASP A 181 -4.70 6.02 19.44
C ASP A 181 -5.87 6.66 18.69
N SER A 182 -5.61 7.17 17.48
CA SER A 182 -6.63 7.79 16.64
C SER A 182 -7.68 6.78 16.19
N TYR A 183 -7.27 5.57 15.80
CA TYR A 183 -8.20 4.48 15.51
C TYR A 183 -9.03 4.12 16.74
N SER A 184 -8.44 4.07 17.94
CA SER A 184 -9.21 3.78 19.16
C SER A 184 -10.27 4.82 19.48
N ARG A 185 -9.98 6.11 19.27
CA ARG A 185 -10.98 7.17 19.39
C ARG A 185 -12.13 7.04 18.38
N LEU A 186 -11.89 6.34 17.27
CA LEU A 186 -12.90 6.05 16.23
C LEU A 186 -13.66 4.74 16.49
N GLY A 187 -13.46 4.09 17.65
CA GLY A 187 -14.16 2.88 18.03
C GLY A 187 -13.48 1.57 17.62
N PHE A 188 -12.22 1.62 17.19
CA PHE A 188 -11.42 0.40 17.00
C PHE A 188 -10.85 -0.08 18.33
N SER A 189 -10.93 -1.38 18.58
CA SER A 189 -10.20 -2.03 19.66
C SER A 189 -8.71 -2.10 19.35
N ARG A 190 -7.87 -1.95 20.38
CA ARG A 190 -6.43 -2.20 20.26
C ARG A 190 -6.13 -3.69 20.34
N GLY A 191 -5.20 -4.12 19.50
CA GLY A 191 -4.53 -5.41 19.62
C GLY A 191 -3.10 -5.27 20.12
N GLN A 192 -2.27 -6.29 19.87
CA GLN A 192 -0.85 -6.21 20.22
C GLN A 192 -0.08 -5.30 19.27
N GLY A 193 0.75 -4.42 19.83
CA GLY A 193 1.53 -3.44 19.06
C GLY A 193 0.64 -2.46 18.30
N LEU A 194 0.90 -2.29 17.01
CA LEU A 194 0.18 -1.34 16.14
C LEU A 194 -1.10 -1.91 15.51
N ARG A 195 -1.55 -3.08 15.98
CA ARG A 195 -2.77 -3.72 15.51
C ARG A 195 -4.00 -3.03 16.07
N VAL A 196 -4.97 -2.80 15.21
CA VAL A 196 -6.29 -2.30 15.58
C VAL A 196 -7.34 -3.11 14.85
N PHE A 197 -8.51 -3.28 15.45
CA PHE A 197 -9.60 -4.01 14.82
C PHE A 197 -10.96 -3.48 15.25
N GLN A 198 -11.95 -3.62 14.38
CA GLN A 198 -13.34 -3.26 14.67
C GLN A 198 -14.27 -4.30 14.07
N GLN A 199 -15.24 -4.76 14.85
CA GLN A 199 -16.31 -5.62 14.36
C GLN A 199 -17.48 -4.73 13.91
N VAL A 200 -18.02 -5.03 12.73
CA VAL A 200 -19.17 -4.36 12.11
C VAL A 200 -20.44 -5.15 12.38
#